data_AF-A0A087T3B2-F1
#
_entry.id   AF-A0A087T3B2-F1
#
_cell.length_a   1.000
_cell.length_b   1.000
_cell.length_c   1.000
_cell.angle_alpha   90.00
_cell.angle_beta   90.00
_cell.angle_gamma   90.00
#
_symmetry.space_group_name_H-M   'P 1'
#
loop_
_entity.id
_entity.type
_entity.pdbx_description
1 polymer ?
#
loop_
_entity_poly.entity_id
_entity_poly.type
_entity_poly.pdbx_seq_one_letter_code
_entity_poly.pdbx_strand_id
1 'polypeptide(L)' 'MLECESTGSRPGALITWWKGKQKIQTGNEVISDNGNLTLSTYSFVPTADDHGKKFTCTAENPSLQHSLIEDSKILTVH' A
#
# COMPACT_ATOMS: atom_id res chain seq x y z
N MET A 1 6.20 5.82 9.17
CA MET A 1 4.88 5.63 8.53
C MET A 1 5.09 5.58 7.02
N LEU A 2 4.29 4.80 6.30
CA LEU A 2 4.22 4.80 4.85
C LEU A 2 2.79 5.09 4.41
N GLU A 3 2.65 5.79 3.30
CA GLU A 3 1.37 6.19 2.72
C GLU A 3 1.37 5.77 1.26
N CYS A 4 0.25 5.22 0.82
CA CYS A 4 0.04 4.81 -0.57
C CYS A 4 -1.35 5.25 -0.99
N GLU A 5 -1.42 5.94 -2.11
CA GLU A 5 -2.64 6.54 -2.63
C GLU A 5 -2.97 5.93 -4.00
N SER A 6 -4.24 5.60 -4.21
CA SER A 6 -4.79 5.18 -5.49
C SER A 6 -5.97 6.07 -5.86
N THR A 7 -5.96 6.61 -7.08
CA THR A 7 -7.02 7.45 -7.64
C THR A 7 -7.62 6.82 -8.90
N GLY A 8 -8.86 7.18 -9.22
CA GLY A 8 -9.50 6.76 -10.47
C GLY A 8 -10.03 5.31 -10.47
N SER A 9 -9.93 4.57 -9.36
CA SER A 9 -10.55 3.26 -9.22
C SER A 9 -12.03 3.39 -8.88
N ARG A 10 -12.91 2.61 -9.53
CA ARG A 10 -14.32 2.45 -9.12
C ARG A 10 -14.71 0.98 -9.28
N PRO A 11 -15.14 0.28 -8.21
CA PRO A 11 -15.11 0.68 -6.79
C PRO A 11 -13.66 0.94 -6.29
N GLY A 12 -13.52 1.42 -5.04
CA GLY A 12 -12.21 1.72 -4.44
C GLY A 12 -11.23 0.55 -4.58
N ALA A 13 -9.95 0.87 -4.77
CA ALA A 13 -8.93 -0.15 -4.95
C ALA A 13 -8.62 -0.83 -3.61
N LEU A 14 -8.31 -2.12 -3.63
CA LEU A 14 -7.80 -2.85 -2.47
C LEU A 14 -6.30 -2.65 -2.40
N ILE A 15 -5.81 -2.02 -1.33
CA ILE A 15 -4.38 -1.78 -1.13
C ILE A 15 -3.80 -2.84 -0.18
N THR A 16 -2.82 -3.59 -0.67
CA THR A 16 -2.06 -4.56 0.13
C THR A 16 -0.63 -4.10 0.31
N TRP A 17 -0.14 -4.14 1.54
CA TRP A 17 1.25 -3.82 1.88
C TRP A 17 2.12 -5.09 1.93
N TRP A 18 3.37 -4.95 1.47
CA TRP A 18 4.36 -6.00 1.46
C TRP A 18 5.69 -5.47 1.99
N LYS A 19 6.38 -6.30 2.78
CA LYS A 19 7.74 -6.08 3.27
C LYS A 19 8.63 -7.17 2.69
N GLY A 20 9.40 -6.83 1.67
CA GLY A 20 10.11 -7.81 0.85
C GLY A 20 9.13 -8.76 0.17
N LYS A 21 9.10 -10.03 0.61
CA LYS A 21 8.18 -11.05 0.12
C LYS A 21 7.01 -11.34 1.08
N GLN A 22 6.98 -10.68 2.23
CA GLN A 22 5.99 -10.94 3.28
C GLN A 22 4.83 -9.96 3.17
N LYS A 23 3.60 -10.48 3.08
CA LYS A 23 2.39 -9.67 3.16
C LYS A 23 2.21 -9.12 4.57
N ILE A 24 1.94 -7.82 4.67
CA ILE A 24 1.61 -7.14 5.92
C ILE A 24 0.10 -7.18 6.08
N GLN A 25 -0.39 -7.67 7.23
CA GLN A 25 -1.83 -7.80 7.49
C GLN A 25 -2.48 -6.51 8.02
N THR A 26 -1.69 -5.62 8.63
CA THR A 26 -2.17 -4.37 9.24
C THR A 26 -1.84 -3.18 8.35
N GLY A 27 -2.76 -2.79 7.48
CA GLY A 27 -2.80 -1.46 6.87
C GLY A 27 -4.12 -0.77 7.26
N ASN A 28 -4.09 0.50 7.62
CA ASN A 28 -5.32 1.27 7.77
C ASN A 28 -5.70 1.80 6.39
N GLU A 29 -6.76 1.26 5.81
CA GLU A 29 -7.26 1.69 4.51
C GLU A 29 -8.45 2.64 4.71
N VAL A 30 -8.34 3.82 4.12
CA VAL A 30 -9.37 4.85 4.12
C VAL A 30 -9.78 5.08 2.67
N ILE A 31 -11.00 4.68 2.35
CA ILE A 31 -11.62 4.94 1.05
C ILE A 31 -12.35 6.28 1.16
N SER A 32 -11.90 7.27 0.40
CA SER A 32 -12.43 8.63 0.40
C SER A 32 -12.99 9.00 -0.98
N ASP A 33 -13.83 10.05 -1.01
CA ASP A 33 -14.41 10.62 -2.24
C ASP A 33 -15.22 9.62 -3.11
N ASN A 34 -16.41 9.21 -2.64
CA ASN A 34 -17.33 8.34 -3.39
C ASN A 34 -16.70 7.05 -3.98
N GLY A 35 -15.59 6.58 -3.39
CA GLY A 35 -14.84 5.41 -3.84
C GLY A 35 -13.83 5.68 -4.95
N ASN A 36 -13.56 6.93 -5.32
CA ASN A 36 -12.58 7.29 -6.35
C ASN A 36 -11.14 7.38 -5.83
N LEU A 37 -10.99 7.66 -4.54
CA LEU A 37 -9.70 7.76 -3.85
C LEU A 37 -9.61 6.66 -2.80
N THR A 38 -8.52 5.90 -2.82
CA THR A 38 -8.17 4.99 -1.72
C THR A 38 -6.82 5.39 -1.17
N LEU A 39 -6.79 5.75 0.11
CA LEU A 39 -5.57 6.07 0.83
C LEU A 39 -5.31 4.97 1.86
N SER A 40 -4.17 4.31 1.78
CA SER A 40 -3.75 3.34 2.77
C SER A 40 -2.54 3.86 3.52
N THR A 41 -2.59 3.82 4.84
CA THR A 41 -1.49 4.22 5.72
C THR A 41 -1.01 3.02 6.51
N TYR A 42 0.27 2.70 6.33
CA TYR A 42 0.97 1.68 7.09
C TYR A 42 1.82 2.31 8.20
N SER A 43 1.31 2.19 9.42
CA SER A 43 1.98 2.63 10.64
C SER A 43 2.78 1.47 11.24
N PHE A 44 4.10 1.57 11.20
CA PHE A 44 5.01 0.65 11.85
C PHE A 44 6.17 1.43 12.47
N VAL A 45 6.80 0.83 13.47
CA VAL A 45 8.02 1.37 14.08
C VAL A 45 9.21 0.87 13.26
N PRO A 46 9.94 1.75 12.55
CA PRO A 46 11.12 1.33 11.80
C PRO A 46 12.20 0.86 12.76
N THR A 47 12.79 -0.29 12.46
CA THR A 47 13.94 -0.86 13.18
C THR A 47 15.18 -0.83 12.31
N ALA A 48 16.37 -1.02 12.89
CA ALA A 48 17.61 -1.11 12.11
C ALA A 48 17.58 -2.26 11.08
N ASP A 49 16.84 -3.33 11.36
CA ASP A 49 16.62 -4.45 10.43
C ASP A 49 15.73 -4.07 9.23
N ASP A 50 14.98 -2.97 9.31
CA ASP A 50 14.20 -2.43 8.18
C ASP A 50 15.05 -1.61 7.21
N HIS A 51 16.27 -1.26 7.58
CA HIS A 51 17.16 -0.51 6.71
C HIS A 51 17.49 -1.31 5.44
N GLY A 52 17.26 -0.71 4.29
CA GLY A 52 17.44 -1.35 2.98
C GLY A 52 16.34 -2.33 2.61
N LYS A 53 15.29 -2.51 3.45
CA LYS A 53 14.14 -3.35 3.07
C LYS A 53 13.24 -2.62 2.08
N LYS A 54 12.76 -3.38 1.10
CA LYS A 54 11.79 -2.95 0.10
C LYS A 54 10.39 -3.10 0.68
N PHE A 55 9.62 -2.02 0.69
CA PHE A 55 8.20 -2.02 1.01
C PHE A 55 7.44 -1.76 -0.27
N THR A 56 6.48 -2.62 -0.57
CA THR A 56 5.65 -2.51 -1.77
C THR A 56 4.20 -2.33 -1.35
N CYS A 57 3.49 -1.37 -1.93
CA CYS A 57 2.04 -1.33 -1.89
C CYS A 57 1.49 -1.79 -3.23
N THR A 58 0.49 -2.66 -3.21
CA THR A 58 -0.21 -3.14 -4.41
C THR A 58 -1.66 -2.69 -4.35
N ALA A 59 -2.12 -1.96 -5.35
CA ALA A 59 -3.51 -1.53 -5.51
C ALA A 59 -4.19 -2.41 -6.57
N GLU A 60 -5.32 -3.01 -6.23
CA GLU A 60 -6.10 -3.87 -7.14
C GLU A 60 -7.56 -3.40 -7.19
N ASN A 61 -8.14 -3.25 -8.39
CA ASN A 61 -9.56 -2.94 -8.54
C ASN A 61 -10.37 -4.25 -8.62
N PRO A 62 -11.31 -4.51 -7.68
CA PRO A 62 -12.03 -5.79 -7.62
C PRO A 62 -13.04 -6.00 -8.77
N SER A 63 -13.36 -4.96 -9.55
CA SER A 63 -14.23 -5.03 -10.73
C SER A 63 -13.46 -5.14 -12.06
N LEU A 64 -12.15 -4.93 -12.06
CA LEU A 64 -11.30 -5.00 -13.25
C LEU A 64 -10.28 -6.14 -13.10
N GLN A 65 -10.36 -7.15 -13.95
CA GLN A 65 -9.37 -8.22 -13.98
C GLN A 65 -8.01 -7.65 -14.44
N HIS A 66 -6.92 -8.13 -13.83
CA HIS A 66 -5.54 -7.68 -14.09
C HIS A 66 -5.29 -6.18 -13.85
N SER A 67 -6.01 -5.57 -12.91
CA SER A 67 -5.85 -4.16 -12.51
C SER A 67 -4.82 -3.96 -11.39
N LEU A 68 -3.99 -4.97 -11.11
CA LEU A 68 -2.99 -4.92 -10.06
C LEU A 68 -1.84 -4.00 -10.47
N ILE A 69 -1.67 -2.93 -9.70
CA ILE A 69 -0.58 -1.97 -9.84
C ILE A 69 0.24 -2.04 -8.56
N GLU A 70 1.57 -2.04 -8.67
CA GLU A 70 2.46 -2.02 -7.52
C GLU A 70 3.35 -0.77 -7.53
N ASP A 71 3.52 -0.16 -6.36
CA ASP A 71 4.53 0.86 -6.10
C ASP A 71 5.45 0.37 -4.98
N SER A 72 6.73 0.73 -5.05
CA SER A 72 7.69 0.24 -4.07
C SER A 72 8.74 1.26 -3.65
N LYS A 73 9.05 1.22 -2.36
CA LYS A 73 9.97 2.14 -1.68
C LYS A 73 10.99 1.38 -0.86
N ILE A 74 12.25 1.77 -0.96
CA ILE A 74 13.31 1.27 -0.07
C ILE A 74 13.33 2.14 1.19
N LEU A 75 13.29 1.51 2.35
CA LEU A 75 13.33 2.21 3.62
C LEU A 75 14.77 2.42 4.08
N THR A 76 15.13 3.70 4.22
CA THR A 76 16.42 4.12 4.77
C THR A 76 16.16 4.66 6.17
N VAL A 77 16.52 3.87 7.19
CA VAL A 77 16.48 4.30 8.60
C VAL A 77 17.82 4.97 8.92
N HIS A 78 17.80 6.19 9.47
CA HIS A 78 18.98 6.94 9.91
C HIS A 78 19.09 6.95 11.43
#